data_AF-A0A109UX71-F1
#
_entry.id   AF-A0A109UX71-F1
#
_cell.length_a   1.000
_cell.length_b   1.000
_cell.length_c   1.000
_cell.angle_alpha   90.00
_cell.angle_beta   90.00
_cell.angle_gamma   90.00
#
_symmetry.space_group_name_H-M   'P 1'
#
loop_
_entity.id
_entity.type
_entity.pdbx_description
1 polymer ?
#
loop_
_entity_poly.entity_id
_entity_poly.type
_entity_poly.pdbx_seq_one_letter_code
_entity_poly.pdbx_strand_id
1 'polypeptide(L)'
;MSQSNGIATLLKAEKEAHEIVAKARQYRQEKLKQAKLDALEEINAYKLQKEKELKDFEAANAGGVDDLERTAEKQVQSELQEDRKVARQKKDAVINLLIEAVTTPQLELHINAN
;
A
#
# COMPACT_ATOMS: atom_id res chain seq x y z
N MET A 1 13.94 23.92 80.51
CA MET A 1 13.50 22.60 80.00
C MET A 1 12.47 22.67 78.86
N SER A 2 11.80 23.80 78.58
CA SER A 2 10.79 23.90 77.50
C SER A 2 11.38 24.21 76.09
N GLN A 3 12.47 24.98 76.01
CA GLN A 3 13.10 25.39 74.74
C GLN A 3 13.65 24.22 73.88
N SER A 4 14.27 23.20 74.47
CA SER A 4 14.86 22.09 73.69
C SER A 4 13.82 21.15 73.08
N ASN A 5 12.63 21.02 73.71
CA ASN A 5 11.56 20.15 73.22
C ASN A 5 10.83 20.75 72.00
N GLY A 6 10.71 22.07 71.93
CA GLY A 6 10.16 22.77 70.75
C GLY A 6 11.05 22.61 69.52
N ILE A 7 12.36 22.79 69.68
CA ILE A 7 13.34 22.65 68.60
C ILE A 7 13.34 21.21 68.05
N ALA A 8 13.33 20.19 68.91
CA ALA A 8 13.27 18.79 68.48
C ALA A 8 12.01 18.47 67.66
N THR A 9 10.87 19.08 68.00
CA THR A 9 9.61 18.91 67.27
C THR A 9 9.69 19.56 65.89
N LEU A 10 10.27 20.76 65.79
CA LEU A 10 10.47 21.47 64.52
C LEU A 10 11.44 20.72 63.60
N LEU A 11 12.55 20.19 64.13
CA LEU A 11 13.50 19.37 63.36
C LEU A 11 12.87 18.08 62.83
N LYS A 12 11.97 17.46 63.61
CA LYS A 12 11.21 16.28 63.17
C LYS A 12 10.25 16.65 62.02
N ALA A 13 9.51 17.75 62.16
CA ALA A 13 8.62 18.24 61.11
C ALA A 13 9.39 18.62 59.82
N GLU A 14 10.57 19.23 59.96
CA GLU A 14 11.45 19.55 58.83
C GLU A 14 11.92 18.28 58.10
N LYS A 15 12.30 17.24 58.85
CA LYS A 15 12.67 15.94 58.26
C LYS A 15 11.50 15.29 57.52
N GLU A 16 10.31 15.27 58.12
CA GLU A 16 9.10 14.73 57.50
C GLU A 16 8.73 15.51 56.22
N ALA A 17 8.82 16.84 56.24
CA ALA A 17 8.59 17.67 55.06
C ALA A 17 9.62 17.38 53.94
N HIS A 18 10.90 17.23 54.30
CA HIS A 18 11.93 16.85 53.34
C HIS A 18 11.69 15.47 52.73
N GLU A 19 11.28 14.48 53.53
CA GLU A 19 10.95 13.14 53.03
C GLU A 19 9.75 13.17 52.07
N ILE A 20 8.71 13.95 52.36
CA ILE A 20 7.55 14.12 51.48
C ILE A 20 7.99 14.70 50.13
N VAL A 21 8.80 15.76 50.15
CA VAL A 21 9.31 16.39 48.92
C VAL A 21 10.23 15.45 48.14
N ALA A 22 11.08 14.68 48.82
CA ALA A 22 11.95 13.71 48.18
C ALA A 22 11.15 12.59 47.49
N LYS A 23 10.14 12.03 48.16
CA LYS A 23 9.22 11.04 47.57
C LYS A 23 8.48 11.60 46.35
N ALA A 24 7.99 12.84 46.43
CA ALA A 24 7.33 13.47 45.30
C ALA A 24 8.27 13.67 44.09
N ARG A 25 9.54 14.03 44.32
CA ARG A 25 10.55 14.15 43.26
C ARG A 25 10.88 12.80 42.63
N GLN A 26 11.05 11.75 43.43
CA GLN A 26 11.27 10.39 42.95
C GLN A 26 10.09 9.90 42.11
N TYR A 27 8.87 10.05 42.62
CA TYR A 27 7.65 9.68 41.89
C TYR A 27 7.53 10.40 40.55
N ARG A 28 7.82 11.71 40.50
CA ARG A 28 7.86 12.47 39.24
C ARG A 28 8.90 11.90 38.28
N GLN A 29 10.10 11.57 38.75
CA GLN A 29 11.16 11.02 37.91
C GLN A 29 10.79 9.64 37.36
N GLU A 30 10.19 8.78 38.19
CA GLU A 30 9.66 7.48 37.78
C GLU A 30 8.56 7.62 36.74
N LYS A 31 7.60 8.52 36.95
CA LYS A 31 6.53 8.79 35.98
C LYS A 31 7.05 9.28 34.64
N LEU A 32 8.07 10.13 34.63
CA LEU A 32 8.72 10.58 33.38
C LEU A 32 9.45 9.45 32.66
N LYS A 33 10.06 8.51 33.39
CA LYS A 33 10.68 7.32 32.80
C LYS A 33 9.62 6.37 32.24
N GLN A 34 8.57 6.11 33.02
CA GLN A 34 7.45 5.26 32.61
C GLN A 34 6.81 5.79 31.34
N ALA A 35 6.47 7.08 31.28
CA ALA A 35 5.87 7.69 30.09
C ALA A 35 6.73 7.53 28.82
N LYS A 36 8.07 7.55 28.96
CA LYS A 36 8.99 7.30 27.84
C LYS A 36 8.98 5.83 27.41
N LEU A 37 8.93 4.90 28.36
CA LEU A 37 8.86 3.47 28.06
C LEU A 37 7.53 3.12 27.39
N ASP A 38 6.42 3.57 27.95
CA ASP A 38 5.08 3.34 27.42
C ASP A 38 4.97 3.88 25.97
N ALA A 39 5.49 5.09 25.71
CA ALA A 39 5.52 5.65 24.35
C ALA A 39 6.39 4.83 23.38
N LEU A 40 7.54 4.31 23.83
CA LEU A 40 8.39 3.45 23.00
C LEU A 40 7.71 2.11 22.70
N GLU A 41 7.01 1.52 23.68
CA GLU A 41 6.22 0.30 23.50
C GLU A 41 5.10 0.50 22.48
N GLU A 42 4.36 1.62 22.58
CA GLU A 42 3.29 1.95 21.63
C GLU A 42 3.83 2.18 20.21
N ILE A 43 4.96 2.88 20.07
CA ILE A 43 5.63 3.06 18.77
C ILE A 43 6.04 1.72 18.17
N ASN A 44 6.61 0.81 18.98
CA ASN A 44 7.03 -0.50 18.51
C ASN A 44 5.83 -1.38 18.11
N ALA A 45 4.74 -1.34 18.87
CA ALA A 45 3.50 -2.03 18.54
C ALA A 45 2.92 -1.51 17.22
N TYR A 46 2.86 -0.19 17.04
CA TYR A 46 2.40 0.43 15.79
C TYR A 46 3.29 0.07 14.59
N LYS A 47 4.62 0.08 14.78
CA LYS A 47 5.57 -0.33 13.75
C LYS A 47 5.34 -1.79 13.34
N LEU A 48 5.19 -2.70 14.30
CA LEU A 48 4.93 -4.12 14.01
C LEU A 48 3.59 -4.30 13.28
N GLN A 49 2.55 -3.57 13.69
CA GLN A 49 1.27 -3.59 12.99
C GLN A 49 1.43 -3.14 11.52
N LYS A 50 2.14 -2.03 11.29
CA LYS A 50 2.36 -1.53 9.93
C LYS A 50 3.24 -2.44 9.08
N GLU A 51 4.26 -3.06 9.66
CA GLU A 51 5.07 -4.08 8.97
C GLU A 51 4.22 -5.29 8.60
N LYS A 52 3.28 -5.70 9.46
CA LYS A 52 2.36 -6.80 9.15
C LYS A 52 1.40 -6.43 8.02
N GLU A 53 0.76 -5.25 8.09
CA GLU A 53 -0.10 -4.75 7.01
C GLU A 53 0.64 -4.66 5.67
N LEU A 54 1.90 -4.20 5.70
CA LEU A 54 2.75 -4.12 4.52
C LEU A 54 3.08 -5.50 3.96
N LYS A 55 3.45 -6.46 4.80
CA LYS A 55 3.71 -7.84 4.36
C LYS A 55 2.48 -8.53 3.80
N ASP A 56 1.32 -8.32 4.42
CA ASP A 56 0.05 -8.88 3.95
C ASP A 56 -0.31 -8.27 2.58
N PHE A 57 -0.08 -6.96 2.39
CA PHE A 57 -0.26 -6.29 1.11
C PHE A 57 0.74 -6.79 0.05
N GLU A 58 2.02 -6.94 0.40
CA GLU A 58 3.02 -7.50 -0.49
C GLU A 58 2.68 -8.93 -0.90
N ALA A 59 2.27 -9.79 0.03
CA ALA A 59 1.87 -11.17 -0.26
C ALA A 59 0.64 -11.23 -1.18
N ALA A 60 -0.37 -10.37 -0.94
CA ALA A 60 -1.55 -10.30 -1.79
C ALA A 60 -1.23 -9.82 -3.22
N ASN A 61 -0.30 -8.87 -3.36
CA ASN A 61 0.09 -8.34 -4.67
C ASN A 61 1.13 -9.20 -5.40
N ALA A 62 1.96 -9.95 -4.68
CA ALA A 62 2.94 -10.86 -5.27
C ALA A 62 2.28 -11.97 -6.09
N GLY A 63 1.07 -12.40 -5.71
CA GLY A 63 0.27 -13.35 -6.49
C GLY A 63 -0.50 -12.72 -7.66
N GLY A 64 -0.65 -11.38 -7.70
CA GLY A 64 -1.49 -10.70 -8.68
C GLY A 64 -0.95 -10.73 -10.11
N VAL A 65 0.36 -10.89 -10.30
CA VAL A 65 0.98 -10.90 -11.63
C VAL A 65 0.53 -12.12 -12.44
N ASP A 66 0.51 -13.31 -11.83
CA ASP A 66 0.15 -14.55 -12.51
C ASP A 66 -1.35 -14.58 -12.85
N ASP A 67 -2.21 -14.07 -11.96
CA ASP A 67 -3.64 -13.92 -12.23
C ASP A 67 -3.95 -12.88 -13.32
N LEU A 68 -3.21 -11.77 -13.34
CA LEU A 68 -3.30 -10.76 -14.40
C LEU A 68 -2.86 -11.33 -15.74
N GLU A 69 -1.72 -12.04 -15.79
CA GLU A 69 -1.21 -12.69 -16.99
C GLU A 69 -2.21 -13.72 -17.52
N ARG A 70 -2.72 -14.59 -16.65
CA ARG A 70 -3.74 -15.60 -17.02
C ARG A 70 -5.04 -14.97 -17.52
N THR A 71 -5.43 -13.82 -16.98
CA THR A 71 -6.64 -13.10 -17.42
C THR A 71 -6.42 -12.46 -18.78
N ALA A 72 -5.27 -11.83 -18.99
CA ALA A 72 -4.87 -11.25 -20.27
C ALA A 72 -4.76 -12.33 -21.36
N GLU A 73 -4.11 -13.47 -21.07
CA GLU A 73 -4.02 -14.59 -22.00
C GLU A 73 -5.40 -15.10 -22.43
N LYS A 74 -6.33 -15.26 -21.48
CA LYS A 74 -7.71 -15.68 -21.78
C LYS A 74 -8.43 -14.69 -22.70
N GLN A 75 -8.28 -13.40 -22.45
CA GLN A 75 -8.88 -12.35 -23.28
C GLN A 75 -8.30 -12.39 -24.70
N VAL A 76 -6.98 -12.41 -24.83
CA VAL A 76 -6.29 -12.49 -26.13
C VAL A 76 -6.67 -13.77 -26.88
N GLN A 77 -6.78 -14.91 -26.20
CA GLN A 77 -7.23 -16.14 -26.84
C GLN A 77 -8.68 -16.05 -27.35
N SER A 78 -9.56 -15.40 -26.59
CA SER A 78 -10.95 -15.16 -27.01
C SER A 78 -11.01 -14.26 -28.24
N GLU A 79 -10.28 -13.14 -28.22
CA GLU A 79 -10.20 -12.21 -29.36
C GLU A 79 -9.62 -12.88 -30.60
N LEU A 80 -8.52 -13.65 -30.46
CA LEU A 80 -7.94 -14.40 -31.57
C LEU A 80 -8.92 -15.42 -32.17
N GLN A 81 -9.77 -16.04 -31.36
CA GLN A 81 -10.80 -16.95 -31.87
C GLN A 81 -11.87 -16.19 -32.66
N GLU A 82 -12.28 -15.02 -32.18
CA GLU A 82 -13.24 -14.16 -32.86
C GLU A 82 -12.68 -13.63 -34.17
N ASP A 83 -11.45 -13.12 -34.19
CA ASP A 83 -10.76 -12.67 -35.39
C ASP A 83 -10.63 -13.78 -36.43
N ARG A 84 -10.25 -14.99 -36.01
CA ARG A 84 -10.18 -16.15 -36.91
C ARG A 84 -11.54 -16.51 -37.49
N LYS A 85 -12.61 -16.35 -36.72
CA LYS A 85 -13.99 -16.60 -37.18
C LYS A 85 -14.41 -15.55 -38.21
N VAL A 86 -14.19 -14.27 -37.92
CA VAL A 86 -14.49 -13.17 -38.85
C VAL A 86 -13.68 -13.27 -40.13
N ALA A 87 -12.38 -13.57 -40.02
CA ALA A 87 -11.50 -13.77 -41.17
C ALA A 87 -11.99 -14.92 -42.06
N ARG A 88 -12.38 -16.07 -41.47
CA ARG A 88 -12.95 -17.20 -42.23
C ARG A 88 -14.25 -16.84 -42.91
N GLN A 89 -15.14 -16.11 -42.23
CA GLN A 89 -16.43 -15.69 -42.79
C GLN A 89 -16.28 -14.75 -43.98
N LYS A 90 -15.32 -13.80 -43.92
CA LYS A 90 -15.12 -12.79 -44.96
C LYS A 90 -14.13 -13.22 -46.05
N LYS A 91 -13.39 -14.31 -45.85
CA LYS A 91 -12.32 -14.78 -46.76
C LYS A 91 -12.81 -14.89 -48.19
N ASP A 92 -13.90 -15.60 -48.43
CA ASP A 92 -14.36 -15.88 -49.80
C ASP A 92 -14.87 -14.61 -50.50
N ALA A 93 -15.52 -13.71 -49.75
CA ALA A 93 -15.95 -12.42 -50.28
C ALA A 93 -14.76 -11.55 -50.70
N VAL A 94 -13.69 -11.50 -49.90
CA VAL A 94 -12.47 -10.75 -50.22
C VAL A 94 -11.74 -11.37 -51.42
N ILE A 95 -11.66 -12.71 -51.49
CA ILE A 95 -11.06 -13.41 -52.64
C ILE A 95 -11.81 -13.08 -53.94
N ASN A 96 -13.14 -13.14 -53.93
CA ASN A 96 -13.95 -12.82 -55.09
C ASN A 96 -13.74 -11.37 -55.54
N LEU A 97 -13.74 -10.42 -54.60
CA LEU A 97 -13.48 -9.01 -54.88
C LEU A 97 -12.10 -8.79 -55.52
N LEU A 98 -11.06 -9.44 -55.00
CA LEU A 98 -9.70 -9.34 -55.54
C LEU A 98 -9.60 -9.96 -56.94
N ILE A 99 -10.24 -11.10 -57.18
CA ILE A 99 -10.26 -11.74 -58.51
C ILE A 99 -10.99 -10.85 -59.51
N GLU A 100 -12.16 -10.34 -59.15
CA GLU A 100 -12.96 -9.45 -60.00
C GLU A 100 -12.20 -8.17 -60.35
N ALA A 101 -11.53 -7.55 -59.38
CA ALA A 101 -10.72 -6.35 -59.61
C ALA A 101 -9.53 -6.59 -60.55
N VAL A 102 -8.90 -7.77 -60.49
CA VAL A 102 -7.75 -8.11 -61.35
C VAL A 102 -8.18 -8.55 -62.75
N THR A 103 -9.33 -9.20 -62.87
CA THR A 103 -9.81 -9.78 -64.14
C THR A 103 -10.68 -8.83 -64.96
N THR A 104 -11.20 -7.75 -64.37
CA THR A 104 -12.04 -6.76 -65.05
C THR A 104 -11.21 -5.59 -65.55
N PRO A 105 -10.95 -5.45 -66.87
CA PRO A 105 -10.17 -4.35 -67.39
C PRO A 105 -10.94 -3.02 -67.27
N GLN A 106 -10.39 -2.08 -66.50
CA GLN A 106 -10.85 -0.69 -66.50
C GLN A 106 -10.10 0.08 -67.59
N LEU A 107 -10.79 0.28 -68.72
CA LEU A 107 -10.33 1.14 -69.80
C LEU A 107 -10.71 2.58 -69.47
N GLU A 108 -9.83 3.27 -68.74
CA GLU A 108 -9.94 4.72 -68.57
C GLU A 108 -8.98 5.42 -69.53
N LEU A 109 -9.52 6.42 -70.25
CA LEU A 109 -8.71 7.29 -71.09
C LEU A 109 -7.79 8.09 -70.17
N HIS A 110 -6.48 8.04 -70.41
CA HIS A 110 -5.51 8.80 -69.62
C HIS A 110 -5.89 10.29 -69.63
N ILE A 111 -5.76 10.98 -68.50
CA ILE A 111 -6.28 12.35 -68.26
C ILE A 111 -5.77 13.37 -69.29
N ASN A 112 -4.65 13.07 -69.95
CA ASN A 112 -4.00 13.91 -70.96
C ASN A 112 -4.16 13.41 -72.40
N ALA A 113 -5.01 12.41 -72.65
CA ALA A 113 -5.29 11.93 -73.99
C ALA A 113 -6.28 12.89 -74.69
N ASN A 114 -5.72 13.84 -75.45
CA ASN A 114 -6.37 14.51 -76.58
C ASN A 114 -6.13 13.72 -77.86
#